data_AF-A0A954PQ03-F1
#
_entry.id   AF-A0A954PQ03-F1
#
_cell.length_a   1.000
_cell.length_b   1.000
_cell.length_c   1.000
_cell.angle_alpha   90.00
_cell.angle_beta   90.00
_cell.angle_gamma   90.00
#
_symmetry.space_group_name_H-M   'P 1'
#
loop_
_entity.id
_entity.type
_entity.pdbx_description
1 polymer ?
#
loop_
_entity_poly.entity_id
_entity_poly.type
_entity_poly.pdbx_seq_one_letter_code
_entity_poly.pdbx_strand_id
1 'polypeptide(L)'
;AHASIPPTATCINCHSPIGDDGAPALSAVRPGSEKLKAVHQSWETGESVPWVRIHRLPDFVYFNHSAHVNRGVSCVSCHGRIDTMEKVYQAKELSMAWCIECHNNPDPHIRPVEFITKLDWEPAEGEGTREEIGAELREELGIHPKTNCAVCHR
;
A
#
# COMPACT_ATOMS: atom_id res chain seq x y z
N ALA A 1 -6.02 7.03 7.15
CA ALA A 1 -5.73 5.99 6.13
C ALA A 1 -5.49 4.66 6.83
N HIS A 2 -6.25 3.62 6.46
CA HIS A 2 -6.04 2.24 6.89
C HIS A 2 -5.53 1.43 5.68
N ALA A 3 -4.55 0.56 5.90
CA ALA A 3 -4.08 -0.37 4.87
C ALA A 3 -4.63 -1.76 5.18
N SER A 4 -5.84 -2.04 4.69
CA SER A 4 -6.48 -3.34 4.79
C SER A 4 -6.42 -4.08 3.47
N ILE A 5 -6.26 -5.40 3.52
CA ILE A 5 -6.54 -6.25 2.36
C ILE A 5 -8.06 -6.20 2.12
N PRO A 6 -8.52 -6.00 0.86
CA PRO A 6 -9.94 -5.90 0.58
C PRO A 6 -10.68 -7.19 0.99
N PRO A 7 -11.91 -7.09 1.51
CA PRO A 7 -12.75 -8.25 1.77
C PRO A 7 -13.20 -8.89 0.45
N THR A 8 -13.65 -10.15 0.53
CA THR A 8 -14.17 -10.92 -0.61
C THR A 8 -15.26 -10.17 -1.38
N ALA A 9 -16.13 -9.43 -0.69
CA ALA A 9 -17.19 -8.63 -1.30
C ALA A 9 -16.66 -7.61 -2.34
N THR A 10 -15.50 -6.99 -2.08
CA THR A 10 -14.88 -6.06 -3.03
C THR A 10 -14.55 -6.75 -4.35
N CYS A 11 -14.07 -7.99 -4.30
CA CYS A 11 -13.76 -8.79 -5.48
C CYS A 11 -15.05 -9.25 -6.21
N ILE A 12 -16.07 -9.65 -5.45
CA ILE A 12 -17.33 -10.21 -5.98
C ILE A 12 -18.17 -9.17 -6.72
N ASN A 13 -17.99 -7.87 -6.44
CA ASN A 13 -18.60 -6.78 -7.22
C ASN A 13 -18.38 -6.93 -8.74
N CYS A 14 -17.25 -7.53 -9.16
CA CYS A 14 -16.94 -7.79 -10.57
C CYS A 14 -16.73 -9.28 -10.90
N HIS A 15 -16.36 -10.11 -9.91
CA HIS A 15 -15.99 -11.51 -10.10
C HIS A 15 -16.96 -12.46 -9.42
N SER A 16 -18.25 -12.16 -9.45
CA SER A 16 -19.28 -13.06 -8.91
C SER A 16 -19.23 -14.43 -9.60
N PRO A 17 -19.44 -15.54 -8.85
CA PRO A 17 -19.68 -16.84 -9.44
C PRO A 17 -21.01 -16.83 -10.23
N ILE A 18 -21.16 -17.80 -11.13
CA ILE A 18 -22.42 -18.03 -11.85
C ILE A 18 -23.26 -19.00 -11.03
N GLY A 19 -24.51 -18.64 -10.75
CA GLY A 19 -25.46 -19.48 -10.04
C GLY A 19 -26.01 -20.61 -10.91
N ASP A 20 -26.77 -21.50 -10.29
CA ASP A 20 -27.40 -22.66 -10.95
C ASP A 20 -28.41 -22.26 -12.04
N ASP A 21 -28.97 -21.05 -11.95
CA ASP A 21 -29.85 -20.44 -12.95
C ASP A 21 -29.09 -19.86 -14.16
N GLY A 22 -27.76 -19.96 -14.16
CA GLY A 22 -26.88 -19.42 -15.19
C GLY A 22 -26.64 -17.92 -15.09
N ALA A 23 -27.14 -17.24 -14.05
CA ALA A 23 -26.97 -15.80 -13.86
C ALA A 23 -25.89 -15.47 -12.80
N PRO A 24 -25.13 -14.37 -12.96
CA PRO A 24 -24.23 -13.89 -11.93
C PRO A 24 -24.98 -13.15 -10.81
N ALA A 25 -24.46 -13.23 -9.58
CA ALA A 25 -25.03 -12.47 -8.45
C ALA A 25 -24.96 -10.95 -8.63
N LEU A 26 -23.86 -10.43 -9.20
CA LEU A 26 -23.68 -8.99 -9.50
C LEU A 26 -23.13 -8.79 -10.91
N SER A 27 -21.87 -9.19 -11.12
CA SER A 27 -21.17 -9.12 -12.40
C SER A 27 -20.17 -10.26 -12.45
N ALA A 28 -20.00 -10.87 -13.62
CA ALA A 28 -19.17 -12.04 -13.82
C ALA A 28 -18.11 -11.77 -14.89
N VAL A 29 -17.05 -11.07 -14.49
CA VAL A 29 -15.83 -10.96 -15.28
C VAL A 29 -15.04 -12.25 -15.09
N ARG A 30 -14.87 -13.02 -16.18
CA ARG A 30 -14.11 -14.29 -16.23
C ARG A 30 -14.58 -15.34 -15.20
N PRO A 31 -15.88 -15.67 -15.11
CA PRO A 31 -16.42 -16.54 -14.06
C PRO A 31 -15.82 -17.95 -14.07
N GLY A 32 -15.43 -18.48 -15.23
CA GLY A 32 -14.79 -19.79 -15.35
C GLY A 32 -13.28 -19.80 -15.07
N SER A 33 -12.70 -18.71 -14.57
CA SER A 33 -11.26 -18.62 -14.30
C SER A 33 -10.89 -19.40 -13.05
N GLU A 34 -10.03 -20.41 -13.23
CA GLU A 34 -9.40 -21.17 -12.14
C GLU A 34 -8.71 -20.28 -11.09
N LYS A 35 -8.21 -19.10 -11.50
CA LYS A 35 -7.57 -18.14 -10.58
C LYS A 35 -8.54 -17.49 -9.57
N LEU A 36 -9.85 -17.59 -9.78
CA LEU A 36 -10.88 -17.00 -8.92
C LEU A 36 -11.44 -17.98 -7.88
N LYS A 37 -11.05 -19.27 -7.93
CA LYS A 37 -11.59 -20.32 -7.06
C LYS A 37 -11.59 -19.95 -5.57
N ALA A 38 -10.49 -19.40 -5.06
CA ALA A 38 -10.39 -19.00 -3.66
C ALA A 38 -11.37 -17.87 -3.29
N VAL A 39 -11.64 -16.95 -4.22
CA VAL A 39 -12.59 -15.85 -4.01
C VAL A 39 -14.03 -16.36 -4.06
N HIS A 40 -14.35 -17.25 -5.01
CA HIS A 40 -15.67 -17.88 -5.11
C HIS A 40 -16.00 -18.75 -3.90
N GLN A 41 -15.06 -19.60 -3.48
CA GLN A 41 -15.20 -20.40 -2.27
C GLN A 41 -15.40 -19.50 -1.04
N SER A 42 -14.64 -18.42 -0.92
CA SER A 42 -14.78 -17.46 0.17
C SER A 42 -16.17 -16.81 0.18
N TRP A 43 -16.76 -16.56 -0.99
CA TRP A 43 -18.11 -16.01 -1.11
C TRP A 43 -19.19 -17.02 -0.70
N GLU A 44 -19.07 -18.28 -1.12
CA GLU A 44 -20.04 -19.34 -0.85
C GLU A 44 -20.03 -19.78 0.62
N THR A 45 -18.84 -19.89 1.21
CA THR A 45 -18.66 -20.41 2.57
C THR A 45 -18.72 -19.33 3.65
N GLY A 46 -18.48 -18.07 3.28
CA GLY A 46 -18.28 -16.96 4.23
C GLY A 46 -16.90 -16.95 4.91
N GLU A 47 -16.04 -17.95 4.65
CA GLU A 47 -14.66 -17.96 5.15
C GLU A 47 -13.81 -16.94 4.40
N SER A 48 -12.85 -16.30 5.07
CA SER A 48 -11.97 -15.32 4.42
C SER A 48 -10.95 -15.97 3.49
N VAL A 49 -10.63 -15.31 2.37
CA VAL A 49 -9.52 -15.73 1.49
C VAL A 49 -8.22 -15.80 2.30
N PRO A 50 -7.47 -16.92 2.27
CA PRO A 50 -6.27 -17.12 3.08
C PRO A 50 -5.05 -16.38 2.49
N TRP A 51 -5.07 -15.05 2.53
CA TRP A 51 -4.00 -14.21 2.00
C TRP A 51 -2.69 -14.41 2.74
N VAL A 52 -1.60 -14.60 1.99
CA VAL A 52 -0.25 -14.57 2.55
C VAL A 52 0.19 -13.12 2.70
N ARG A 53 0.47 -12.69 3.93
CA ARG A 53 1.01 -11.35 4.21
C ARG A 53 2.51 -11.32 3.91
N ILE A 54 2.90 -10.53 2.91
CA ILE A 54 4.31 -10.35 2.49
C ILE A 54 5.06 -9.41 3.44
N HIS A 55 4.52 -8.20 3.64
CA HIS A 55 5.11 -7.20 4.51
C HIS A 55 4.62 -7.44 5.94
N ARG A 56 5.42 -8.13 6.75
CA ARG A 56 5.14 -8.39 8.17
C ARG A 56 6.29 -7.88 9.01
N LEU A 57 6.09 -6.73 9.66
CA LEU A 57 6.98 -6.26 10.71
C LEU A 57 6.80 -7.12 11.98
N PRO A 58 7.83 -7.19 12.85
CA PRO A 58 7.68 -7.85 14.14
C PRO A 58 6.54 -7.25 14.96
N ASP A 59 5.85 -8.08 15.76
CA ASP A 59 4.64 -7.68 16.46
C ASP A 59 4.90 -6.59 17.54
N PHE A 60 6.15 -6.41 17.99
CA PHE A 60 6.59 -5.32 18.88
C PHE A 60 6.85 -3.99 18.15
N VAL A 61 6.56 -3.92 16.85
CA VAL A 61 6.65 -2.71 16.03
C VAL A 61 5.25 -2.28 15.62
N TYR A 62 4.79 -1.18 16.21
CA TYR A 62 3.60 -0.47 15.80
C TYR A 62 3.90 0.44 14.61
N PHE A 63 3.34 0.11 13.45
CA PHE A 63 3.43 0.93 12.24
C PHE A 63 2.09 1.60 11.89
N ASN A 64 2.13 2.90 11.60
CA ASN A 64 0.94 3.69 11.25
C ASN A 64 1.02 4.24 9.82
N HIS A 65 0.28 3.62 8.88
CA HIS A 65 0.22 4.07 7.48
C HIS A 65 -0.24 5.53 7.35
N SER A 66 -1.25 5.94 8.12
CA SER A 66 -1.79 7.30 8.04
C SER A 66 -0.78 8.38 8.42
N ALA A 67 0.17 8.07 9.31
CA ALA A 67 1.21 9.00 9.69
C ALA A 67 2.13 9.35 8.51
N HIS A 68 2.33 8.41 7.59
CA HIS A 68 3.25 8.55 6.46
C HIS A 68 2.55 9.12 5.22
N VAL A 69 1.43 8.51 4.81
CA VAL A 69 0.74 8.95 3.59
C VAL A 69 0.25 10.38 3.74
N ASN A 70 -0.31 10.77 4.89
CA ASN A 70 -0.77 12.15 5.09
C ASN A 70 0.38 13.19 5.12
N ARG A 71 1.64 12.75 5.08
CA ARG A 71 2.85 13.59 5.04
C ARG A 71 3.61 13.45 3.72
N GLY A 72 2.94 13.01 2.66
CA GLY A 72 3.53 12.96 1.32
C GLY A 72 4.43 11.75 1.06
N VAL A 73 4.45 10.74 1.94
CA VAL A 73 5.22 9.52 1.68
C VAL A 73 4.38 8.56 0.82
N SER A 74 4.81 8.32 -0.41
CA SER A 74 4.13 7.43 -1.36
C SER A 74 4.28 5.95 -1.01
N CYS A 75 3.32 5.14 -1.46
CA CYS A 75 3.37 3.68 -1.42
C CYS A 75 4.69 3.13 -2.02
N VAL A 76 5.22 3.80 -3.06
CA VAL A 76 6.42 3.36 -3.78
C VAL A 76 7.67 3.37 -2.89
N SER A 77 7.76 4.31 -1.95
CA SER A 77 8.92 4.45 -1.06
C SER A 77 9.12 3.19 -0.21
N CYS A 78 8.03 2.52 0.19
CA CYS A 78 8.07 1.33 1.06
C CYS A 78 7.76 0.01 0.32
N HIS A 79 6.84 0.01 -0.65
CA HIS A 79 6.36 -1.19 -1.32
C HIS A 79 6.91 -1.35 -2.75
N GLY A 80 7.66 -0.38 -3.27
CA GLY A 80 8.10 -0.37 -4.67
C GLY A 80 6.95 -0.12 -5.65
N ARG A 81 7.22 -0.37 -6.94
CA ARG A 81 6.26 -0.20 -8.04
C ARG A 81 5.23 -1.34 -8.08
N ILE A 82 4.32 -1.34 -7.09
CA ILE A 82 3.26 -2.35 -6.94
C ILE A 82 2.40 -2.48 -8.22
N ASP A 83 2.20 -1.37 -8.94
CA ASP A 83 1.49 -1.34 -10.22
C ASP A 83 2.15 -2.19 -11.31
N THR A 84 3.45 -2.44 -11.22
CA THR A 84 4.20 -3.28 -12.16
C THR A 84 4.48 -4.68 -11.61
N MET A 85 3.99 -5.02 -10.41
CA MET A 85 4.19 -6.33 -9.81
C MET A 85 3.05 -7.28 -10.19
N GLU A 86 3.34 -8.31 -10.98
CA GLU A 86 2.36 -9.39 -11.23
C GLU A 86 2.00 -10.13 -9.92
N LYS A 87 2.99 -10.33 -9.07
CA LYS A 87 2.83 -10.88 -7.72
C LYS A 87 3.63 -10.03 -6.75
N VAL A 88 2.99 -9.60 -5.65
CA VAL A 88 3.62 -8.76 -4.64
C VAL A 88 4.80 -9.50 -4.00
N TYR A 89 5.95 -8.83 -3.93
CA TYR A 89 7.12 -9.24 -3.18
C TYR A 89 7.60 -8.08 -2.30
N GLN A 90 8.50 -8.37 -1.38
CA GLN A 90 9.09 -7.35 -0.52
C GLN A 90 10.21 -6.63 -1.28
N ALA A 91 9.90 -5.44 -1.81
CA ALA A 91 10.84 -4.65 -2.61
C ALA A 91 11.84 -3.83 -1.77
N LYS A 92 11.52 -3.57 -0.49
CA LYS A 92 12.35 -2.82 0.45
C LYS A 92 12.62 -3.65 1.68
N GLU A 93 13.74 -3.40 2.36
CA GLU A 93 14.13 -4.19 3.54
C GLU A 93 13.14 -4.07 4.69
N LEU A 94 12.59 -2.88 4.91
CA LEU A 94 11.74 -2.56 6.06
C LEU A 94 12.37 -2.95 7.41
N SER A 95 13.70 -2.92 7.47
CA SER A 95 14.48 -3.08 8.69
C SER A 95 14.42 -1.80 9.54
N MET A 96 14.75 -1.89 10.83
CA MET A 96 14.81 -0.70 11.68
C MET A 96 15.81 0.34 11.12
N ALA A 97 16.99 -0.11 10.67
CA ALA A 97 18.01 0.78 10.10
C ALA A 97 17.47 1.53 8.88
N TRP A 98 16.80 0.82 7.98
CA TRP A 98 16.15 1.41 6.80
C TRP A 98 15.07 2.44 7.18
N CYS A 99 14.24 2.14 8.18
CA CYS A 99 13.24 3.10 8.68
C CYS A 99 13.90 4.35 9.28
N ILE A 100 14.97 4.17 10.07
CA ILE A 100 15.67 5.27 10.73
C ILE A 100 16.44 6.13 9.73
N GLU A 101 17.00 5.55 8.67
CA GLU A 101 17.63 6.30 7.58
C GLU A 101 16.64 7.31 6.98
N CYS A 102 15.43 6.86 6.63
CA CYS A 102 14.37 7.74 6.14
C CYS A 102 13.89 8.74 7.21
N HIS A 103 13.80 8.36 8.48
CA HIS A 103 13.44 9.31 9.54
C HIS A 103 14.53 10.38 9.78
N ASN A 104 15.79 10.08 9.47
CA ASN A 104 16.90 11.03 9.55
C ASN A 104 16.95 11.96 8.33
N ASN A 105 16.68 11.44 7.12
CA ASN A 105 16.55 12.23 5.89
C ASN A 105 15.29 11.82 5.11
N PRO A 106 14.13 12.44 5.39
CA PRO A 106 12.88 12.09 4.72
C PRO A 106 12.72 12.78 3.36
N ASP A 107 13.55 13.79 3.06
CA ASP A 107 13.36 14.73 1.96
C ASP A 107 13.25 14.00 0.60
N PRO A 108 14.10 13.01 0.25
CA PRO A 108 13.95 12.26 -1.01
C PRO A 108 12.65 11.46 -1.16
N HIS A 109 11.87 11.30 -0.07
CA HIS A 109 10.69 10.45 -0.01
C HIS A 109 9.37 11.23 0.12
N ILE A 110 9.44 12.52 0.38
CA ILE A 110 8.28 13.41 0.47
C ILE A 110 7.92 13.92 -0.92
N ARG A 111 6.63 13.93 -1.24
CA ARG A 111 6.07 14.50 -2.48
C ARG A 111 4.73 15.17 -2.19
N PRO A 112 4.17 15.96 -3.13
CA PRO A 112 2.84 16.54 -2.97
C PRO A 112 1.78 15.45 -2.69
N VAL A 113 0.88 15.73 -1.74
CA VAL A 113 -0.08 14.75 -1.20
C VAL A 113 -1.01 14.20 -2.28
N GLU A 114 -1.35 15.02 -3.28
CA GLU A 114 -2.14 14.64 -4.45
C GLU A 114 -1.45 13.56 -5.32
N PHE A 115 -0.13 13.40 -5.22
CA PHE A 115 0.65 12.44 -5.99
C PHE A 115 1.08 11.20 -5.20
N ILE A 116 0.56 10.99 -3.98
CA ILE A 116 0.88 9.81 -3.15
C ILE A 116 0.59 8.50 -3.89
N THR A 117 -0.57 8.42 -4.56
CA THR A 117 -1.02 7.23 -5.30
C THR A 117 -0.65 7.26 -6.79
N LYS A 118 0.02 8.34 -7.25
CA LYS A 118 0.63 8.39 -8.58
C LYS A 118 2.01 7.72 -8.52
N LEU A 119 2.02 6.40 -8.76
CA LEU A 119 3.18 5.55 -8.46
C LEU A 119 4.37 5.76 -9.42
N ASP A 120 4.14 6.41 -10.55
CA ASP A 120 5.14 6.79 -11.55
C ASP A 120 5.53 8.27 -11.47
N TRP A 121 5.10 8.99 -10.43
CA TRP A 121 5.38 10.42 -10.29
C TRP A 121 6.89 10.71 -10.22
N GLU A 122 7.32 11.64 -11.07
CA GLU A 122 8.61 12.30 -11.10
C GLU A 122 8.36 13.82 -11.11
N PRO A 123 9.26 14.64 -10.51
CA PRO A 123 9.25 16.09 -10.70
C PRO A 123 9.24 16.45 -12.19
N ALA A 124 8.52 17.52 -12.57
CA ALA A 124 8.60 17.97 -13.95
C ALA A 124 9.98 18.58 -14.24
N GLU A 125 10.35 18.61 -15.51
CA GLU A 125 11.63 19.18 -15.93
C GLU A 125 11.70 20.67 -15.51
N GLY A 126 12.74 21.02 -14.77
CA GLY A 126 12.96 22.38 -14.26
C GLY A 126 12.29 22.71 -12.92
N GLU A 127 11.53 21.79 -12.31
CA GLU A 127 10.92 21.97 -10.97
C GLU A 127 11.85 21.59 -9.80
N GLY A 128 13.07 21.17 -10.11
CA GLY A 128 14.04 20.69 -9.12
C GLY A 128 14.02 19.16 -8.94
N THR A 129 14.90 18.69 -8.08
CA THR A 129 15.03 17.29 -7.71
C THR A 129 13.98 16.90 -6.67
N ARG A 130 13.75 15.59 -6.51
CA ARG A 130 12.87 15.07 -5.44
C ARG A 130 13.28 15.53 -4.05
N GLU A 131 14.58 15.62 -3.80
CA GLU A 131 15.10 16.02 -2.50
C GLU A 131 14.87 17.51 -2.22
N GLU A 132 15.05 18.38 -3.23
CA GLU A 132 14.73 19.81 -3.11
C GLU A 132 13.24 20.04 -2.84
N ILE A 133 12.37 19.43 -3.66
CA ILE A 133 10.90 19.53 -3.49
C ILE A 133 10.47 18.95 -2.13
N GLY A 134 11.03 17.80 -1.74
CA GLY A 134 10.72 17.17 -0.48
C GLY A 134 11.18 17.97 0.73
N ALA A 135 12.32 18.65 0.65
CA ALA A 135 12.82 19.55 1.69
C ALA A 135 11.91 20.77 1.87
N GLU A 136 11.46 21.39 0.76
CA GLU A 136 10.50 22.50 0.78
C GLU A 136 9.17 22.06 1.42
N LEU A 137 8.63 20.92 0.99
CA LEU A 137 7.39 20.36 1.54
C LEU A 137 7.53 19.96 3.02
N ARG A 138 8.70 19.45 3.43
CA ARG A 138 8.97 19.13 4.83
C ARG A 138 8.86 20.38 5.70
N GLU A 139 9.44 21.49 5.25
CA GLU A 139 9.40 22.77 5.95
C GLU A 139 7.97 23.33 5.98
N GLU A 140 7.31 23.41 4.83
CA GLU A 140 5.94 23.93 4.69
C GLU A 140 4.95 23.16 5.58
N LEU A 141 5.04 21.84 5.59
CA LEU A 141 4.12 20.97 6.33
C LEU A 141 4.55 20.70 7.78
N GLY A 142 5.68 21.28 8.24
CA GLY A 142 6.19 21.07 9.60
C GLY A 142 6.48 19.61 9.92
N ILE A 143 7.03 18.85 8.96
CA ILE A 143 7.26 17.42 9.09
C ILE A 143 8.56 17.19 9.88
N HIS A 144 8.42 16.67 11.10
CA HIS A 144 9.55 16.36 11.99
C HIS A 144 9.49 14.89 12.42
N PRO A 145 10.05 13.96 11.61
CA PRO A 145 10.12 12.55 12.00
C PRO A 145 10.86 12.41 13.33
N LYS A 146 10.44 11.43 14.13
CA LYS A 146 11.02 11.14 15.44
C LYS A 146 11.73 9.80 15.35
N THR A 147 12.85 9.67 16.05
CA THR A 147 13.70 8.46 16.05
C THR A 147 13.78 7.78 17.42
N ASN A 148 13.00 8.24 18.40
CA ASN A 148 12.95 7.60 19.71
C ASN A 148 12.12 6.31 19.68
N CYS A 149 12.39 5.41 20.63
CA CYS A 149 11.78 4.09 20.68
C CYS A 149 10.25 4.15 20.77
N ALA A 150 9.68 5.10 21.50
CA ALA A 150 8.24 5.21 21.74
C ALA A 150 7.44 5.53 20.47
N VAL A 151 8.09 5.97 19.38
CA VAL A 151 7.43 6.19 18.10
C VAL A 151 6.84 4.88 17.57
N CYS A 152 7.62 3.80 17.61
CA CYS A 152 7.32 2.53 16.96
C CYS A 152 7.24 1.33 17.93
N HIS A 153 7.88 1.38 19.09
CA HIS A 153 7.88 0.31 20.08
C HIS A 153 6.94 0.68 21.23
N ARG A 154 5.71 0.15 21.18
CA ARG A 154 4.63 0.43 22.13
C ARG A 154 3.95 -0.84 22.57
#